data_AF-A0A4R6GFN9-F1
#
_entry.id   AF-A0A4R6GFN9-F1
#
_cell.length_a   1.000
_cell.length_b   1.000
_cell.length_c   1.000
_cell.angle_alpha   90.00
_cell.angle_beta   90.00
_cell.angle_gamma   90.00
#
_symmetry.space_group_name_H-M   'P 1'
#
loop_
_entity.id
_entity.type
_entity.pdbx_description
1 polymer ?
#
loop_
_entity_poly.entity_id
_entity_poly.type
_entity_poly.pdbx_seq_one_letter_code
_entity_poly.pdbx_strand_id
1 'polypeptide(L)'
;MTTVDESTAPGSSAAGQHPALADLAGYPFLSALTERRTRRIPRGFSVDAGPLSHESHNAPAPLSKLEEAILITCVTGITGITTHDGPLVEKNGLPELGTPFLNILARTGSSADNAQATYFFMINDDGIFLLKPPKGDRALELLRDLPPKWGDWTEEDWIAAAAECTIRVSDRRLDFPREWPYYLGWNNQASNTPGTTVFFPVVDCTWQYINAIIILLTEPGGMRPLFLDDWRTFHPKNAVEWIAKIGSSIGIGPKIPYHPIGGLDRVRSGYVNKDSQAPLGFGGALRTDYEAFFYFQNLMLLGQAMGLGGWIHGSVFPPYIWQQDEAKGWHGLGFRLEQPKKHRNWPPVPASQPNPVGIDGILEGLTPPYVSSMDEAVDRVVESKYSATGPAYGNEAVWSSPYRSKDDARAFFEKGTKFGAEEIAYTKEICNYIWDTYGRFPAHVDAFYTPGMWLQFSHLELEYYDRFFDPRQYTRQAAHDRLWHP
;
A
#
# COMPACT_ATOMS: atom_id res chain seq x y z
N MET A 1 27.14 1.73 44.18
CA MET A 1 26.57 0.73 45.11
C MET A 1 25.78 -0.25 44.28
N THR A 2 26.32 -1.45 44.22
CA THR A 2 25.81 -2.69 43.64
C THR A 2 24.40 -3.03 44.12
N THR A 3 23.55 -3.50 43.22
CA THR A 3 22.81 -4.77 43.40
C THR A 3 22.28 -5.18 42.04
N VAL A 4 22.98 -6.15 41.46
CA VAL A 4 22.48 -7.07 40.44
C VAL A 4 21.50 -7.97 41.16
N ASP A 5 20.25 -8.06 40.70
CA ASP A 5 19.32 -9.07 41.17
C ASP A 5 19.26 -10.18 40.12
N GLU A 6 20.05 -11.23 40.38
CA GLU A 6 19.94 -12.53 39.74
C GLU A 6 18.71 -13.24 40.32
N SER A 7 17.63 -13.33 39.54
CA SER A 7 16.66 -14.42 39.71
C SER A 7 16.13 -14.88 38.36
N THR A 8 16.96 -15.65 37.65
CA THR A 8 16.47 -16.59 36.64
C THR A 8 15.78 -17.75 37.37
N ALA A 9 14.49 -17.60 37.64
CA ALA A 9 13.61 -18.75 37.80
C ALA A 9 13.33 -19.31 36.39
N PRO A 10 13.38 -20.64 36.17
CA PRO A 10 12.82 -21.20 34.94
C PRO A 10 11.32 -20.94 35.00
N GLY A 11 10.87 -19.98 34.19
CA GLY A 11 9.45 -19.76 33.96
C GLY A 11 8.84 -21.09 33.55
N SER A 12 7.90 -21.55 34.37
CA SER A 12 6.84 -22.48 34.01
C SER A 12 6.55 -22.36 32.52
N SER A 13 6.89 -23.39 31.72
CA SER A 13 6.39 -23.51 30.36
C SER A 13 4.88 -23.36 30.44
N ALA A 14 4.34 -22.27 29.90
CA ALA A 14 2.91 -22.11 29.74
C ALA A 14 2.45 -23.29 28.88
N ALA A 15 1.85 -24.30 29.52
CA ALA A 15 1.30 -25.45 28.83
C ALA A 15 0.22 -24.91 27.88
N GLY A 16 0.52 -24.90 26.57
CA GLY A 16 -0.38 -24.39 25.53
C GLY A 16 0.25 -23.44 24.50
N GLN A 17 1.48 -22.93 24.70
CA GLN A 17 2.09 -22.04 23.69
C GLN A 17 2.86 -22.84 22.63
N HIS A 18 2.53 -22.63 21.35
CA HIS A 18 3.19 -23.28 20.21
C HIS A 18 4.71 -23.00 20.26
N PRO A 19 5.59 -24.04 20.25
CA PRO A 19 7.03 -23.86 20.52
C PRO A 19 7.73 -22.89 19.56
N ALA A 20 7.31 -22.86 18.29
CA ALA A 20 7.81 -21.90 17.31
C ALA A 20 7.57 -20.42 17.68
N LEU A 21 6.53 -20.07 18.45
CA LEU A 21 6.21 -18.68 18.75
C LEU A 21 7.26 -18.05 19.68
N ALA A 22 7.70 -18.79 20.69
CA ALA A 22 8.77 -18.34 21.60
C ALA A 22 10.11 -18.19 20.86
N ASP A 23 10.42 -19.12 19.97
CA ASP A 23 11.62 -19.08 19.14
C ASP A 23 11.59 -17.93 18.12
N LEU A 24 10.44 -17.68 17.47
CA LEU A 24 10.24 -16.53 16.59
C LEU A 24 10.41 -15.20 17.34
N ALA A 25 9.79 -15.06 18.52
CA ALA A 25 9.90 -13.86 19.36
C ALA A 25 11.35 -13.60 19.82
N GLY A 26 12.16 -14.65 19.94
CA GLY A 26 13.57 -14.58 20.31
C GLY A 26 14.56 -14.44 19.14
N TYR A 27 14.10 -14.53 17.88
CA TYR A 27 15.00 -14.54 16.72
C TYR A 27 15.69 -13.17 16.53
N PRO A 28 17.03 -13.08 16.56
CA PRO A 28 17.70 -11.79 16.55
C PRO A 28 17.53 -11.04 15.23
N PHE A 29 17.15 -9.77 15.30
CA PHE A 29 16.97 -8.91 14.12
C PHE A 29 18.22 -8.83 13.23
N LEU A 30 19.43 -8.74 13.82
CA LEU A 30 20.68 -8.74 13.05
C LEU A 30 20.93 -10.07 12.32
N SER A 31 20.49 -11.20 12.89
CA SER A 31 20.50 -12.50 12.22
C SER A 31 19.53 -12.50 11.03
N ALA A 32 18.31 -11.96 11.19
CA ALA A 32 17.37 -11.82 10.08
C ALA A 32 17.98 -11.05 8.90
N LEU A 33 18.63 -9.91 9.16
CA LEU A 33 19.28 -9.10 8.12
C LEU A 33 20.41 -9.86 7.41
N THR A 34 21.23 -10.60 8.15
CA THR A 34 22.44 -11.24 7.62
C THR A 34 22.17 -12.59 6.97
N GLU A 35 21.15 -13.32 7.41
CA GLU A 35 20.81 -14.68 6.96
C GLU A 35 19.72 -14.71 5.89
N ARG A 36 18.89 -13.66 5.78
CA ARG A 36 17.82 -13.58 4.79
C ARG A 36 18.39 -13.71 3.38
N ARG A 37 17.91 -14.71 2.64
CA ARG A 37 18.25 -14.96 1.23
C ARG A 37 17.00 -15.31 0.46
N THR A 38 17.10 -15.19 -0.86
CA THR A 38 16.10 -15.71 -1.76
C THR A 38 16.25 -17.23 -1.86
N ARG A 39 15.19 -17.97 -1.53
CA ARG A 39 15.12 -19.44 -1.63
C ARG A 39 13.78 -19.78 -2.28
N ARG A 40 13.83 -20.46 -3.44
CA ARG A 40 12.78 -20.44 -4.45
C ARG A 40 12.15 -21.80 -4.72
N ILE A 41 12.79 -22.90 -4.33
CA ILE A 41 12.34 -24.25 -4.70
C ILE A 41 11.41 -24.73 -3.58
N PRO A 42 10.08 -24.67 -3.78
CA PRO A 42 9.15 -25.13 -2.77
C PRO A 42 9.17 -26.66 -2.73
N ARG A 43 8.80 -27.23 -1.58
CA ARG A 43 8.62 -28.67 -1.43
C ARG A 43 7.63 -29.20 -2.47
N GLY A 44 7.95 -30.34 -3.07
CA GLY A 44 7.15 -30.97 -4.14
C GLY A 44 7.40 -30.42 -5.54
N PHE A 45 8.39 -29.53 -5.71
CA PHE A 45 8.70 -28.94 -7.02
C PHE A 45 9.93 -29.57 -7.66
N SER A 46 9.74 -30.13 -8.86
CA SER A 46 10.83 -30.63 -9.69
C SER A 46 11.39 -29.52 -10.59
N VAL A 47 12.71 -29.45 -10.69
CA VAL A 47 13.45 -28.44 -11.45
C VAL A 47 14.27 -29.14 -12.53
N ASP A 48 14.12 -28.71 -13.78
CA ASP A 48 15.03 -29.06 -14.88
C ASP A 48 16.02 -27.89 -15.11
N ALA A 49 17.26 -28.07 -14.62
CA ALA A 49 18.30 -27.05 -14.64
C ALA A 49 19.69 -27.65 -14.93
N GLY A 50 19.75 -28.68 -15.78
CA GLY A 50 20.99 -29.38 -16.13
C GLY A 50 21.68 -29.96 -14.88
N PRO A 51 22.93 -29.56 -14.55
CA PRO A 51 23.62 -30.05 -13.35
C PRO A 51 22.92 -29.79 -12.02
N LEU A 52 22.00 -28.82 -11.98
CA LEU A 52 21.19 -28.48 -10.80
C LEU A 52 19.77 -29.07 -10.87
N SER A 53 19.52 -30.03 -11.77
CA SER A 53 18.19 -30.65 -11.87
C SER A 53 17.87 -31.52 -10.64
N HIS A 54 16.62 -31.49 -10.24
CA HIS A 54 16.09 -32.27 -9.14
C HIS A 54 14.67 -32.69 -9.44
N GLU A 55 14.40 -33.98 -9.26
CA GLU A 55 13.07 -34.55 -9.29
C GLU A 55 12.62 -34.70 -7.84
N SER A 56 11.53 -34.02 -7.49
CA SER A 56 10.94 -34.14 -6.16
C SER A 56 9.90 -35.26 -6.14
N HIS A 57 9.97 -36.09 -5.10
CA HIS A 57 8.95 -37.11 -4.81
C HIS A 57 8.07 -36.73 -3.62
N ASN A 58 8.23 -35.50 -3.12
CA ASN A 58 7.46 -34.95 -2.01
C ASN A 58 6.12 -34.38 -2.51
N ALA A 59 5.09 -34.41 -1.65
CA ALA A 59 3.87 -33.67 -1.93
C ALA A 59 4.09 -32.16 -1.66
N PRO A 60 3.45 -31.25 -2.42
CA PRO A 60 3.38 -29.85 -2.05
C PRO A 60 2.83 -29.68 -0.62
N ALA A 61 3.42 -28.77 0.14
CA ALA A 61 3.07 -28.54 1.53
C ALA A 61 2.68 -27.06 1.75
N PRO A 62 1.38 -26.72 1.78
CA PRO A 62 0.91 -25.38 2.10
C PRO A 62 1.41 -24.92 3.47
N LEU A 63 1.52 -23.62 3.67
CA LEU A 63 1.75 -23.06 5.00
C LEU A 63 0.59 -23.41 5.93
N SER A 64 0.89 -23.64 7.21
CA SER A 64 -0.14 -23.81 8.23
C SER A 64 -0.90 -22.50 8.48
N LYS A 65 -2.08 -22.61 9.10
CA LYS A 65 -2.90 -21.45 9.45
C LYS A 65 -2.18 -20.44 10.33
N LEU A 66 -1.37 -20.92 11.29
CA LEU A 66 -0.60 -20.06 12.18
C LEU A 66 0.49 -19.29 11.41
N GLU A 67 1.19 -19.95 10.50
CA GLU A 67 2.22 -19.31 9.69
C GLU A 67 1.64 -18.24 8.76
N GLU A 68 0.54 -18.55 8.06
CA GLU A 68 -0.16 -17.56 7.24
C GLU A 68 -0.68 -16.41 8.10
N ALA A 69 -1.23 -16.70 9.28
CA ALA A 69 -1.75 -15.68 10.20
C ALA A 69 -0.69 -14.67 10.64
N ILE A 70 0.53 -15.13 10.89
CA ILE A 70 1.68 -14.28 11.24
C ILE A 70 2.06 -13.38 10.06
N LEU A 71 2.12 -13.93 8.84
CA LEU A 71 2.43 -13.15 7.63
C LEU A 71 1.32 -12.15 7.28
N ILE A 72 0.04 -12.53 7.42
CA ILE A 72 -1.11 -11.64 7.25
C ILE A 72 -1.03 -10.49 8.26
N THR A 73 -0.82 -10.79 9.54
CA THR A 73 -0.71 -9.79 10.59
C THR A 73 0.49 -8.86 10.39
N CYS A 74 1.56 -9.31 9.72
CA CYS A 74 2.65 -8.40 9.33
C CYS A 74 2.15 -7.24 8.47
N VAL A 75 1.22 -7.49 7.53
CA VAL A 75 0.69 -6.45 6.64
C VAL A 75 -0.58 -5.78 7.16
N THR A 76 -1.38 -6.46 8.00
CA THR A 76 -2.65 -5.93 8.51
C THR A 76 -2.66 -5.55 9.99
N GLY A 77 -1.61 -5.89 10.74
CA GLY A 77 -1.54 -5.71 12.18
C GLY A 77 -1.36 -4.25 12.60
N ILE A 78 -1.75 -3.95 13.84
CA ILE A 78 -1.64 -2.62 14.43
C ILE A 78 -0.41 -2.63 15.34
N THR A 79 0.52 -1.71 15.12
CA THR A 79 1.77 -1.63 15.91
C THR A 79 1.70 -0.57 17.01
N GLY A 80 0.63 0.21 17.04
CA GLY A 80 0.41 1.29 17.99
C GLY A 80 -0.33 2.44 17.34
N ILE A 81 0.00 3.66 17.77
CA ILE A 81 -0.67 4.90 17.36
C ILE A 81 0.39 5.91 16.99
N THR A 82 0.22 6.62 15.88
CA THR A 82 1.17 7.64 15.44
C THR A 82 1.24 8.79 16.43
N THR A 83 2.45 9.28 16.72
CA THR A 83 2.63 10.54 17.42
C THR A 83 2.35 11.71 16.49
N HIS A 84 1.80 12.79 17.03
CA HIS A 84 1.51 14.00 16.27
C HIS A 84 2.45 15.12 16.75
N ASP A 85 3.38 15.51 15.89
CA ASP A 85 4.46 16.45 16.23
C ASP A 85 4.15 17.91 15.84
N GLY A 86 2.94 18.19 15.35
CA GLY A 86 2.45 19.52 14.94
C GLY A 86 1.26 20.01 15.78
N PRO A 87 0.35 20.86 15.23
CA PRO A 87 0.67 21.86 14.21
C PRO A 87 1.81 22.78 14.70
N LEU A 88 2.79 23.02 13.84
CA LEU A 88 3.87 23.97 14.11
C LEU A 88 3.46 25.41 13.76
N VAL A 89 4.28 26.37 14.19
CA VAL A 89 4.26 27.73 13.65
C VAL A 89 5.40 27.80 12.64
N GLU A 90 5.08 28.09 11.39
CA GLU A 90 6.05 28.21 10.32
C GLU A 90 7.01 29.39 10.54
N LYS A 91 8.13 29.42 9.80
CA LYS A 91 9.12 30.51 9.89
C LYS A 91 8.55 31.90 9.56
N ASN A 92 7.47 31.95 8.78
CA ASN A 92 6.76 33.17 8.43
C ASN A 92 5.71 33.61 9.49
N GLY A 93 5.56 32.83 10.58
CA GLY A 93 4.60 33.08 11.66
C GLY A 93 3.20 32.51 11.43
N LEU A 94 2.94 31.83 10.31
CA LEU A 94 1.65 31.22 10.00
C LEU A 94 1.52 29.81 10.61
N PRO A 95 0.29 29.37 10.94
CA PRO A 95 0.08 28.00 11.41
C PRO A 95 0.25 27.01 10.25
N GLU A 96 0.95 25.91 10.52
CA GLU A 96 0.95 24.73 9.65
C GLU A 96 -0.41 24.00 9.75
N LEU A 97 -0.81 23.30 8.69
CA LEU A 97 -2.02 22.45 8.65
C LEU A 97 -2.19 21.56 9.90
N GLY A 98 -1.12 20.87 10.33
CA GLY A 98 -1.11 19.96 11.48
C GLY A 98 -1.99 18.70 11.36
N THR A 99 -2.82 18.59 10.32
CA THR A 99 -3.74 17.46 10.10
C THR A 99 -3.52 16.68 8.78
N PRO A 100 -2.27 16.34 8.39
CA PRO A 100 -2.00 15.69 7.10
C PRO A 100 -2.49 14.23 7.02
N PHE A 101 -2.69 13.53 8.14
CA PHE A 101 -2.88 12.09 8.12
C PHE A 101 -4.25 11.62 7.60
N LEU A 102 -4.29 10.45 6.96
CA LEU A 102 -5.55 9.77 6.63
C LEU A 102 -5.95 8.73 7.68
N ASN A 103 -5.02 8.23 8.48
CA ASN A 103 -5.27 7.32 9.59
C ASN A 103 -4.37 7.71 10.77
N ILE A 104 -4.76 7.33 12.00
CA ILE A 104 -3.96 7.59 13.22
C ILE A 104 -3.33 6.32 13.80
N LEU A 105 -3.90 5.15 13.53
CA LEU A 105 -3.31 3.89 13.98
C LEU A 105 -2.06 3.59 13.15
N ALA A 106 -1.00 3.05 13.76
CA ALA A 106 0.25 2.74 13.11
C ALA A 106 0.32 1.28 12.63
N ARG A 107 1.14 1.04 11.61
CA ARG A 107 1.38 -0.28 10.98
C ARG A 107 2.86 -0.63 10.98
N THR A 108 3.19 -1.85 10.55
CA THR A 108 4.59 -2.28 10.39
C THR A 108 5.26 -1.59 9.20
N GLY A 109 4.49 -1.31 8.13
CA GLY A 109 4.95 -0.60 6.96
C GLY A 109 4.88 0.91 7.17
N SER A 110 5.93 1.63 6.78
CA SER A 110 5.89 3.09 6.75
C SER A 110 5.02 3.57 5.60
N SER A 111 4.17 4.57 5.86
CA SER A 111 3.28 5.15 4.86
C SER A 111 3.34 6.67 4.94
N ALA A 112 3.52 7.34 3.80
CA ALA A 112 3.38 8.79 3.70
C ALA A 112 1.99 9.21 4.20
N ASP A 113 1.94 10.27 5.01
CA ASP A 113 0.73 10.79 5.67
C ASP A 113 -0.10 9.73 6.39
N ASN A 114 0.54 8.64 6.82
CA ASN A 114 -0.12 7.44 7.34
C ASN A 114 -1.33 7.02 6.46
N ALA A 115 -1.18 7.13 5.14
CA ALA A 115 -2.23 6.86 4.15
C ALA A 115 -2.76 5.42 4.20
N GLN A 116 -1.86 4.45 4.43
CA GLN A 116 -2.19 3.02 4.46
C GLN A 116 -2.97 2.59 3.22
N ALA A 117 -2.38 2.91 2.06
CA ALA A 117 -3.00 2.79 0.75
C ALA A 117 -2.70 1.45 0.09
N THR A 118 -1.72 0.70 0.60
CA THR A 118 -1.35 -0.61 0.08
C THR A 118 -2.23 -1.69 0.69
N TYR A 119 -2.98 -2.38 -0.16
CA TYR A 119 -3.66 -3.63 0.15
C TYR A 119 -2.83 -4.79 -0.38
N PHE A 120 -2.90 -5.94 0.29
CA PHE A 120 -2.30 -7.17 -0.21
C PHE A 120 -3.39 -8.16 -0.63
N PHE A 121 -3.20 -8.79 -1.78
CA PHE A 121 -3.88 -10.03 -2.11
C PHE A 121 -2.99 -11.20 -1.70
N MET A 122 -3.50 -12.08 -0.85
CA MET A 122 -2.90 -13.36 -0.56
C MET A 122 -3.44 -14.42 -1.52
N ILE A 123 -2.57 -15.24 -2.11
CA ILE A 123 -2.94 -16.33 -3.02
C ILE A 123 -2.30 -17.61 -2.51
N ASN A 124 -3.13 -18.59 -2.14
CA ASN A 124 -2.69 -19.92 -1.70
C ASN A 124 -3.56 -20.99 -2.38
N ASP A 125 -3.49 -22.24 -1.92
CA ASP A 125 -4.24 -23.35 -2.54
C ASP A 125 -5.77 -23.23 -2.40
N ASP A 126 -6.25 -22.47 -1.42
CA ASP A 126 -7.68 -22.26 -1.18
C ASP A 126 -8.27 -21.12 -2.03
N GLY A 127 -7.43 -20.28 -2.62
CA GLY A 127 -7.87 -19.26 -3.57
C GLY A 127 -7.16 -17.91 -3.46
N ILE A 128 -7.92 -16.84 -3.73
CA ILE A 128 -7.44 -15.46 -3.68
C ILE A 128 -8.18 -14.75 -2.55
N PHE A 129 -7.43 -14.04 -1.70
CA PHE A 129 -7.96 -13.33 -0.55
C PHE A 129 -7.43 -11.89 -0.53
N LEU A 130 -8.30 -10.91 -0.30
CA LEU A 130 -7.92 -9.54 0.00
C LEU A 130 -7.64 -9.42 1.50
N LEU A 131 -6.50 -8.84 1.84
CA LEU A 131 -6.13 -8.51 3.21
C LEU A 131 -6.52 -7.06 3.50
N LYS A 132 -7.55 -6.88 4.34
CA LYS A 132 -8.14 -5.57 4.68
C LYS A 132 -7.92 -5.27 6.15
N PRO A 133 -7.03 -4.33 6.50
CA PRO A 133 -6.73 -4.02 7.89
C PRO A 133 -7.91 -3.31 8.59
N PRO A 134 -8.11 -3.55 9.91
CA PRO A 134 -9.13 -2.86 10.71
C PRO A 134 -8.79 -1.37 10.84
N LYS A 135 -9.78 -0.47 10.88
CA LYS A 135 -9.57 0.99 11.00
C LYS A 135 -10.44 1.59 12.11
N GLY A 136 -10.13 2.82 12.51
CA GLY A 136 -10.94 3.58 13.48
C GLY A 136 -11.12 2.87 14.82
N ASP A 137 -12.35 2.87 15.33
CA ASP A 137 -12.70 2.29 16.64
C ASP A 137 -12.31 0.82 16.75
N ARG A 138 -12.58 0.03 15.70
CA ARG A 138 -12.27 -1.41 15.73
C ARG A 138 -10.77 -1.67 15.87
N ALA A 139 -9.95 -0.84 15.24
CA ALA A 139 -8.51 -0.93 15.38
C ALA A 139 -8.06 -0.56 16.82
N LEU A 140 -8.68 0.46 17.41
CA LEU A 140 -8.40 0.84 18.81
C LEU A 140 -8.82 -0.26 19.79
N GLU A 141 -9.94 -0.93 19.56
CA GLU A 141 -10.38 -2.09 20.35
C GLU A 141 -9.36 -3.23 20.31
N LEU A 142 -8.89 -3.61 19.11
CA LEU A 142 -7.88 -4.67 18.97
C LEU A 142 -6.58 -4.35 19.71
N LEU A 143 -6.13 -3.09 19.68
CA LEU A 143 -4.93 -2.65 20.41
C LEU A 143 -5.10 -2.75 21.93
N ARG A 144 -6.34 -2.64 22.44
CA ARG A 144 -6.67 -2.78 23.87
C ARG A 144 -6.86 -4.24 24.28
N ASP A 145 -7.53 -5.01 23.44
CA ASP A 145 -8.02 -6.35 23.78
C ASP A 145 -6.94 -7.41 23.59
N LEU A 146 -5.96 -7.19 22.69
CA LEU A 146 -4.82 -8.08 22.47
C LEU A 146 -3.59 -7.67 23.29
N PRO A 147 -2.70 -8.61 23.64
CA PRO A 147 -1.45 -8.27 24.31
C PRO A 147 -0.62 -7.26 23.49
N PRO A 148 0.02 -6.26 24.13
CA PRO A 148 0.73 -5.20 23.42
C PRO A 148 1.98 -5.68 22.69
N LYS A 149 2.55 -6.82 23.09
CA LYS A 149 3.68 -7.46 22.41
C LYS A 149 3.16 -8.69 21.67
N TRP A 150 3.43 -8.75 20.38
CA TRP A 150 3.06 -9.91 19.56
C TRP A 150 3.72 -11.22 20.00
N GLY A 151 4.88 -11.17 20.68
CA GLY A 151 5.50 -12.35 21.29
C GLY A 151 4.69 -12.96 22.44
N ASP A 152 3.74 -12.22 23.00
CA ASP A 152 2.85 -12.67 24.08
C ASP A 152 1.51 -13.20 23.54
N TRP A 153 1.29 -13.17 22.22
CA TRP A 153 0.05 -13.66 21.60
C TRP A 153 0.00 -15.19 21.62
N THR A 154 -1.20 -15.73 21.86
CA THR A 154 -1.51 -17.15 21.70
C THR A 154 -1.68 -17.51 20.22
N GLU A 155 -1.67 -18.81 19.89
CA GLU A 155 -1.97 -19.27 18.53
C GLU A 155 -3.37 -18.81 18.08
N GLU A 156 -4.35 -18.89 18.99
CA GLU A 156 -5.71 -18.42 18.74
C GLU A 156 -5.77 -16.92 18.44
N ASP A 157 -4.99 -16.09 19.16
CA ASP A 157 -4.94 -14.64 18.92
C ASP A 157 -4.45 -14.33 17.50
N TRP A 158 -3.36 -14.99 17.05
CA TRP A 158 -2.84 -14.84 15.69
C TRP A 158 -3.88 -15.21 14.64
N ILE A 159 -4.46 -16.41 14.77
CA ILE A 159 -5.42 -16.93 13.78
C ILE A 159 -6.68 -16.06 13.74
N ALA A 160 -7.21 -15.64 14.90
CA ALA A 160 -8.40 -14.80 14.96
C ALA A 160 -8.15 -13.41 14.36
N ALA A 161 -7.03 -12.77 14.69
CA ALA A 161 -6.68 -11.45 14.16
C ALA A 161 -6.50 -11.48 12.63
N ALA A 162 -5.84 -12.51 12.11
CA ALA A 162 -5.67 -12.69 10.67
C ALA A 162 -7.00 -12.98 9.95
N ALA A 163 -7.86 -13.82 10.54
CA ALA A 163 -9.16 -14.17 9.99
C ALA A 163 -10.08 -12.94 9.84
N GLU A 164 -10.08 -12.03 10.82
CA GLU A 164 -10.84 -10.77 10.75
C GLU A 164 -10.40 -9.88 9.58
N CYS A 165 -9.12 -9.96 9.19
CA CYS A 165 -8.54 -9.16 8.12
C CYS A 165 -8.66 -9.79 6.73
N THR A 166 -9.27 -10.96 6.59
CA THR A 166 -9.19 -11.76 5.36
C THR A 166 -10.56 -11.83 4.67
N ILE A 167 -10.63 -11.34 3.43
CA ILE A 167 -11.85 -11.39 2.59
C ILE A 167 -11.58 -12.28 1.39
N ARG A 168 -12.37 -13.35 1.21
CA ARG A 168 -12.23 -14.24 0.05
C ARG A 168 -12.73 -13.53 -1.22
N VAL A 169 -11.89 -13.54 -2.26
CA VAL A 169 -12.16 -12.94 -3.58
C VAL A 169 -12.42 -14.03 -4.63
N SER A 170 -11.71 -15.16 -4.53
CA SER A 170 -11.91 -16.32 -5.41
C SER A 170 -11.67 -17.63 -4.64
N ASP A 171 -12.27 -18.71 -5.13
CA ASP A 171 -12.15 -20.07 -4.61
C ASP A 171 -11.00 -20.88 -5.25
N ARG A 172 -10.28 -20.28 -6.18
CA ARG A 172 -9.12 -20.89 -6.84
C ARG A 172 -7.99 -19.88 -7.01
N ARG A 173 -6.77 -20.39 -7.18
CA ARG A 173 -5.59 -19.59 -7.47
C ARG A 173 -5.77 -18.76 -8.73
N LEU A 174 -4.99 -17.69 -8.81
CA LEU A 174 -4.76 -16.97 -10.05
C LEU A 174 -4.22 -17.92 -11.13
N ASP A 175 -4.70 -17.81 -12.36
CA ASP A 175 -4.33 -18.74 -13.45
C ASP A 175 -4.17 -18.02 -14.79
N PHE A 176 -3.02 -18.22 -15.42
CA PHE A 176 -2.64 -17.65 -16.72
C PHE A 176 -1.68 -18.61 -17.43
N PRO A 177 -1.60 -18.57 -18.78
CA PRO A 177 -0.63 -19.35 -19.53
C PRO A 177 0.80 -19.12 -19.02
N ARG A 178 1.56 -20.22 -18.80
CA ARG A 178 2.93 -20.21 -18.24
C ARG A 178 3.98 -19.80 -19.29
N GLU A 179 3.76 -18.67 -19.96
CA GLU A 179 4.59 -18.15 -21.05
C GLU A 179 4.59 -16.61 -21.06
N TRP A 180 5.49 -16.02 -21.85
CA TRP A 180 5.47 -14.57 -22.11
C TRP A 180 4.22 -14.20 -22.95
N PRO A 181 3.49 -13.10 -22.64
CA PRO A 181 3.83 -12.02 -21.73
C PRO A 181 3.31 -12.15 -20.29
N TYR A 182 2.73 -13.28 -19.90
CA TYR A 182 2.15 -13.44 -18.56
C TYR A 182 3.21 -13.75 -17.51
N TYR A 183 4.12 -14.68 -17.78
CA TYR A 183 5.22 -15.01 -16.89
C TYR A 183 6.57 -14.78 -17.56
N LEU A 184 7.45 -14.06 -16.87
CA LEU A 184 8.82 -13.79 -17.34
C LEU A 184 9.78 -14.92 -16.92
N GLY A 185 10.34 -15.60 -17.91
CA GLY A 185 11.46 -16.54 -17.74
C GLY A 185 11.19 -17.52 -16.60
N TRP A 186 12.15 -17.65 -15.68
CA TRP A 186 12.10 -18.57 -14.53
C TRP A 186 10.80 -18.52 -13.70
N ASN A 187 10.10 -17.37 -13.68
CA ASN A 187 8.86 -17.23 -12.90
C ASN A 187 7.74 -18.12 -13.45
N ASN A 188 7.79 -18.47 -14.75
CA ASN A 188 6.82 -19.38 -15.36
C ASN A 188 6.95 -20.84 -14.88
N GLN A 189 7.99 -21.17 -14.12
CA GLN A 189 8.17 -22.51 -13.58
C GLN A 189 7.68 -22.57 -12.13
N ALA A 190 8.24 -21.74 -11.25
CA ALA A 190 8.09 -21.91 -9.80
C ALA A 190 7.13 -20.90 -9.11
N SER A 191 6.62 -19.88 -9.81
CA SER A 191 5.71 -18.91 -9.19
C SER A 191 4.28 -19.43 -9.10
N ASN A 192 3.55 -19.13 -8.01
CA ASN A 192 2.13 -19.44 -7.83
C ASN A 192 1.82 -20.92 -8.14
N THR A 193 2.64 -21.80 -7.57
CA THR A 193 2.51 -23.25 -7.67
C THR A 193 1.82 -23.81 -6.43
N PRO A 194 1.26 -25.03 -6.49
CA PRO A 194 0.67 -25.68 -5.31
C PRO A 194 1.60 -25.69 -4.10
N GLY A 195 1.05 -25.56 -2.89
CA GLY A 195 1.81 -25.51 -1.64
C GLY A 195 2.53 -24.19 -1.34
N THR A 196 2.36 -23.14 -2.16
CA THR A 196 3.03 -21.84 -1.96
C THR A 196 2.05 -20.73 -1.59
N THR A 197 2.45 -19.77 -0.76
CA THR A 197 1.60 -18.62 -0.40
C THR A 197 2.19 -17.34 -0.98
N VAL A 198 1.44 -16.64 -1.81
CA VAL A 198 1.86 -15.40 -2.49
C VAL A 198 1.21 -14.19 -1.82
N PHE A 199 1.98 -13.15 -1.57
CA PHE A 199 1.55 -11.82 -1.16
C PHE A 199 1.79 -10.84 -2.33
N PHE A 200 0.70 -10.26 -2.83
CA PHE A 200 0.71 -9.34 -3.96
C PHE A 200 0.16 -7.95 -3.57
N PRO A 201 0.99 -6.89 -3.56
CA PRO A 201 0.52 -5.56 -3.23
C PRO A 201 -0.22 -4.90 -4.39
N VAL A 202 -1.32 -4.23 -4.04
CA VAL A 202 -2.12 -3.35 -4.88
C VAL A 202 -2.33 -2.05 -4.10
N VAL A 203 -1.92 -0.94 -4.70
CA VAL A 203 -1.86 0.40 -4.09
C VAL A 203 -3.06 1.20 -4.57
N ASP A 204 -3.89 1.67 -3.64
CA ASP A 204 -4.96 2.62 -3.92
C ASP A 204 -4.38 4.03 -4.08
N CYS A 205 -4.30 4.50 -5.31
CA CYS A 205 -3.81 5.83 -5.65
C CYS A 205 -4.91 6.90 -5.66
N THR A 206 -6.12 6.63 -5.19
CA THR A 206 -7.23 7.61 -5.25
C THR A 206 -7.33 8.46 -3.99
N TRP A 207 -7.26 7.85 -2.81
CA TRP A 207 -7.40 8.55 -1.51
C TRP A 207 -6.24 9.50 -1.23
N GLN A 208 -5.02 8.95 -1.23
CA GLN A 208 -3.83 9.73 -0.89
C GLN A 208 -3.52 10.78 -1.96
N TYR A 209 -3.90 10.54 -3.21
CA TYR A 209 -3.70 11.51 -4.28
C TYR A 209 -4.54 12.77 -4.07
N ILE A 210 -5.82 12.60 -3.70
CA ILE A 210 -6.68 13.71 -3.30
C ILE A 210 -6.12 14.39 -2.04
N ASN A 211 -5.76 13.63 -1.01
CA ASN A 211 -5.22 14.16 0.25
C ASN A 211 -3.97 15.02 0.01
N ALA A 212 -3.02 14.53 -0.80
CA ALA A 212 -1.80 15.23 -1.13
C ALA A 212 -2.06 16.53 -1.92
N ILE A 213 -3.02 16.54 -2.86
CA ILE A 213 -3.42 17.79 -3.52
C ILE A 213 -3.92 18.81 -2.49
N ILE A 214 -4.82 18.41 -1.59
CA ILE A 214 -5.37 19.35 -0.60
C ILE A 214 -4.26 19.86 0.33
N ILE A 215 -3.38 18.97 0.80
CA ILE A 215 -2.23 19.35 1.65
C ILE A 215 -1.35 20.39 0.95
N LEU A 216 -0.98 20.17 -0.31
CA LEU A 216 -0.18 21.14 -1.07
C LEU A 216 -0.87 22.50 -1.22
N LEU A 217 -2.20 22.51 -1.25
CA LEU A 217 -2.98 23.75 -1.30
C LEU A 217 -3.13 24.43 0.07
N THR A 218 -2.69 23.81 1.17
CA THR A 218 -2.73 24.44 2.50
C THR A 218 -1.57 25.40 2.76
N GLU A 219 -0.55 25.36 1.89
CA GLU A 219 0.56 26.31 1.92
C GLU A 219 0.05 27.78 1.91
N PRO A 220 0.81 28.71 2.52
CA PRO A 220 0.46 30.13 2.51
C PRO A 220 0.21 30.71 1.11
N GLY A 221 -0.60 31.77 1.06
CA GLY A 221 -0.86 32.52 -0.17
C GLY A 221 0.46 32.97 -0.83
N GLY A 222 0.58 32.75 -2.14
CA GLY A 222 1.83 32.98 -2.87
C GLY A 222 2.90 31.89 -2.72
N MET A 223 2.63 30.78 -2.02
CA MET A 223 3.47 29.56 -2.01
C MET A 223 2.75 28.34 -2.60
N ARG A 224 1.41 28.31 -2.53
CA ARG A 224 0.57 27.25 -3.12
C ARG A 224 0.97 26.95 -4.56
N PRO A 225 1.18 25.67 -4.93
CA PRO A 225 1.61 25.33 -6.27
C PRO A 225 0.49 25.55 -7.29
N LEU A 226 0.87 26.04 -8.46
CA LEU A 226 0.04 25.99 -9.65
C LEU A 226 0.09 24.58 -10.23
N PHE A 227 -1.03 23.87 -10.17
CA PHE A 227 -1.18 22.57 -10.82
C PHE A 227 -1.25 22.73 -12.34
N LEU A 228 -0.41 21.99 -13.04
CA LEU A 228 -0.29 22.04 -14.49
C LEU A 228 -0.58 20.69 -15.10
N ASP A 229 -1.42 20.67 -16.13
CA ASP A 229 -1.46 19.55 -17.06
C ASP A 229 -0.34 19.76 -18.10
N ASP A 230 0.80 19.13 -17.83
CA ASP A 230 2.01 19.15 -18.65
C ASP A 230 1.92 18.31 -19.94
N TRP A 231 0.80 17.63 -20.15
CA TRP A 231 0.52 16.88 -21.37
C TRP A 231 -0.39 17.63 -22.34
N ARG A 232 -0.95 18.76 -21.91
CA ARG A 232 -1.80 19.60 -22.75
C ARG A 232 -1.23 21.00 -22.87
N THR A 233 -1.21 21.50 -24.11
CA THR A 233 -0.94 22.91 -24.37
C THR A 233 -1.99 23.79 -23.70
N PHE A 234 -1.69 25.05 -23.46
CA PHE A 234 -2.67 25.98 -22.89
C PHE A 234 -3.95 26.13 -23.76
N HIS A 235 -5.11 25.83 -23.16
CA HIS A 235 -6.45 26.01 -23.74
C HIS A 235 -7.17 27.19 -23.04
N PRO A 236 -7.19 28.40 -23.64
CA PRO A 236 -7.88 29.56 -23.07
C PRO A 236 -9.39 29.37 -22.97
N LYS A 237 -9.98 29.77 -21.85
CA LYS A 237 -11.43 29.75 -21.61
C LYS A 237 -12.09 31.13 -21.73
N ASN A 238 -11.31 32.21 -21.58
CA ASN A 238 -11.84 33.58 -21.60
C ASN A 238 -10.94 34.54 -22.41
N ALA A 239 -11.42 35.77 -22.64
CA ALA A 239 -10.73 36.77 -23.45
C ALA A 239 -9.34 37.14 -22.90
N VAL A 240 -9.18 37.17 -21.58
CA VAL A 240 -7.88 37.49 -20.95
C VAL A 240 -6.87 36.39 -21.22
N GLU A 241 -7.28 35.12 -21.10
CA GLU A 241 -6.43 33.98 -21.41
C GLU A 241 -6.07 33.90 -22.91
N TRP A 242 -6.97 34.33 -23.80
CA TRP A 242 -6.66 34.45 -25.23
C TRP A 242 -5.58 35.48 -25.50
N ILE A 243 -5.68 36.65 -24.89
CA ILE A 243 -4.63 37.69 -24.97
C ILE A 243 -3.31 37.15 -24.42
N ALA A 244 -3.34 36.45 -23.27
CA ALA A 244 -2.15 35.85 -22.67
C ALA A 244 -1.50 34.80 -23.60
N LYS A 245 -2.30 33.93 -24.23
CA LYS A 245 -1.81 32.93 -25.18
C LYS A 245 -1.16 33.56 -26.40
N ILE A 246 -1.78 34.60 -26.97
CA ILE A 246 -1.21 35.34 -28.12
C ILE A 246 0.11 35.99 -27.70
N GLY A 247 0.11 36.75 -26.60
CA GLY A 247 1.31 37.40 -26.07
C GLY A 247 2.46 36.42 -25.80
N SER A 248 2.16 35.26 -25.20
CA SER A 248 3.12 34.17 -24.99
C SER A 248 3.67 33.61 -26.30
N SER A 249 2.85 33.50 -27.35
CA SER A 249 3.25 32.90 -28.64
C SER A 249 4.14 33.84 -29.46
N ILE A 250 3.97 35.15 -29.29
CA ILE A 250 4.75 36.18 -30.01
C ILE A 250 5.90 36.77 -29.17
N GLY A 251 6.16 36.21 -27.97
CA GLY A 251 7.29 36.59 -27.13
C GLY A 251 7.13 37.90 -26.34
N ILE A 252 5.91 38.44 -26.24
CA ILE A 252 5.60 39.70 -25.53
C ILE A 252 5.16 39.42 -24.07
N GLY A 253 4.92 38.15 -23.72
CA GLY A 253 4.56 37.71 -22.37
C GLY A 253 5.31 36.44 -21.93
N PRO A 254 5.13 36.02 -20.66
CA PRO A 254 5.73 34.79 -20.15
C PRO A 254 5.23 33.58 -20.95
N LYS A 255 6.11 32.59 -21.15
CA LYS A 255 5.75 31.35 -21.84
C LYS A 255 4.77 30.53 -20.99
N ILE A 256 3.68 30.09 -21.61
CA ILE A 256 2.68 29.20 -20.99
C ILE A 256 2.63 27.89 -21.80
N PRO A 257 3.62 27.00 -21.65
CA PRO A 257 3.71 25.79 -22.47
C PRO A 257 2.64 24.75 -22.15
N TYR A 258 2.19 24.72 -20.89
CA TYR A 258 1.28 23.72 -20.33
C TYR A 258 -0.04 24.34 -19.90
N HIS A 259 -1.07 23.53 -19.68
CA HIS A 259 -2.37 24.04 -19.26
C HIS A 259 -2.43 24.24 -17.73
N PRO A 260 -2.64 25.48 -17.25
CA PRO A 260 -2.88 25.74 -15.83
C PRO A 260 -4.30 25.29 -15.46
N ILE A 261 -4.38 24.30 -14.57
CA ILE A 261 -5.65 23.83 -14.03
C ILE A 261 -6.21 24.94 -13.12
N GLY A 262 -7.49 25.28 -13.24
CA GLY A 262 -8.05 26.46 -12.58
C GLY A 262 -7.88 27.79 -13.32
N GLY A 263 -7.16 27.80 -14.44
CA GLY A 263 -6.97 28.99 -15.28
C GLY A 263 -6.02 30.03 -14.68
N LEU A 264 -5.79 31.11 -15.44
CA LEU A 264 -4.85 32.18 -15.04
C LEU A 264 -5.41 33.10 -13.94
N ASP A 265 -6.70 33.02 -13.64
CA ASP A 265 -7.37 33.86 -12.65
C ASP A 265 -6.79 33.63 -11.24
N ARG A 266 -6.53 32.37 -10.88
CA ARG A 266 -5.92 32.00 -9.58
C ARG A 266 -4.48 32.49 -9.44
N VAL A 267 -3.74 32.56 -10.55
CA VAL A 267 -2.40 33.16 -10.57
C VAL A 267 -2.50 34.67 -10.38
N ARG A 268 -3.45 35.32 -11.06
CA ARG A 268 -3.64 36.78 -10.98
C ARG A 268 -4.15 37.25 -9.63
N SER A 269 -4.96 36.45 -8.93
CA SER A 269 -5.41 36.74 -7.57
C SER A 269 -4.30 36.55 -6.52
N GLY A 270 -3.18 35.93 -6.89
CA GLY A 270 -2.10 35.57 -5.96
C GLY A 270 -2.43 34.35 -5.09
N TYR A 271 -3.53 33.64 -5.37
CA TYR A 271 -3.90 32.44 -4.63
C TYR A 271 -2.87 31.33 -4.81
N VAL A 272 -2.41 31.10 -6.04
CA VAL A 272 -1.30 30.20 -6.39
C VAL A 272 -0.09 30.96 -6.91
N ASN A 273 1.08 30.38 -6.72
CA ASN A 273 2.35 30.91 -7.21
C ASN A 273 2.70 30.29 -8.56
N LYS A 274 2.86 31.14 -9.59
CA LYS A 274 3.27 30.70 -10.93
C LYS A 274 4.68 30.07 -10.99
N ASP A 275 5.54 30.42 -10.03
CA ASP A 275 6.93 29.96 -9.95
C ASP A 275 7.03 28.65 -9.14
N SER A 276 5.98 28.29 -8.39
CA SER A 276 5.82 26.99 -7.73
C SER A 276 4.87 26.13 -8.58
N GLN A 277 5.41 25.22 -9.37
CA GLN A 277 4.62 24.42 -10.31
C GLN A 277 4.52 22.98 -9.86
N ALA A 278 3.31 22.40 -9.97
CA ALA A 278 3.04 20.98 -9.72
C ALA A 278 2.49 20.33 -11.01
N PRO A 279 3.37 19.84 -11.91
CA PRO A 279 2.93 19.13 -13.10
C PRO A 279 2.31 17.77 -12.76
N LEU A 280 1.19 17.42 -13.40
CA LEU A 280 0.53 16.13 -13.20
C LEU A 280 1.44 14.94 -13.53
N GLY A 281 2.21 15.03 -14.62
CA GLY A 281 3.10 13.95 -15.06
C GLY A 281 4.20 13.60 -14.05
N PHE A 282 4.67 14.57 -13.26
CA PHE A 282 5.63 14.33 -12.18
C PHE A 282 5.00 13.75 -10.92
N GLY A 283 3.69 13.88 -10.75
CA GLY A 283 2.96 13.39 -9.58
C GLY A 283 3.01 11.87 -9.44
N GLY A 284 2.85 11.11 -10.53
CA GLY A 284 2.82 9.65 -10.50
C GLY A 284 1.85 9.10 -9.45
N ALA A 285 2.30 8.15 -8.64
CA ALA A 285 1.55 7.64 -7.48
C ALA A 285 1.59 8.57 -6.24
N LEU A 286 2.19 9.76 -6.35
CA LEU A 286 2.48 10.68 -5.23
C LEU A 286 3.20 9.99 -4.06
N ARG A 287 4.12 9.07 -4.38
CA ARG A 287 4.91 8.26 -3.45
C ARG A 287 4.09 7.32 -2.55
N THR A 288 2.82 7.13 -2.88
CA THR A 288 1.90 6.24 -2.14
C THR A 288 2.35 4.77 -2.26
N ASP A 289 3.01 4.42 -3.36
CA ASP A 289 3.46 3.07 -3.68
C ASP A 289 4.67 2.58 -2.85
N TYR A 290 5.40 3.50 -2.20
CA TYR A 290 6.58 3.11 -1.41
C TYR A 290 6.25 2.22 -0.22
N GLU A 291 5.04 2.35 0.32
CA GLU A 291 4.52 1.50 1.39
C GLU A 291 4.66 0.00 1.06
N ALA A 292 4.38 -0.39 -0.19
CA ALA A 292 4.48 -1.79 -0.63
C ALA A 292 5.91 -2.36 -0.47
N PHE A 293 6.95 -1.55 -0.74
CA PHE A 293 8.34 -2.00 -0.62
C PHE A 293 8.76 -2.17 0.84
N PHE A 294 8.24 -1.35 1.76
CA PHE A 294 8.49 -1.54 3.20
C PHE A 294 7.87 -2.84 3.71
N TYR A 295 6.64 -3.15 3.29
CA TYR A 295 6.02 -4.43 3.64
C TYR A 295 6.77 -5.63 3.08
N PHE A 296 7.25 -5.57 1.82
CA PHE A 296 8.08 -6.65 1.29
C PHE A 296 9.35 -6.88 2.10
N GLN A 297 10.01 -5.81 2.54
CA GLN A 297 11.18 -5.93 3.40
C GLN A 297 10.81 -6.59 4.74
N ASN A 298 9.72 -6.15 5.38
CA ASN A 298 9.26 -6.72 6.64
C ASN A 298 8.90 -8.21 6.50
N LEU A 299 8.09 -8.55 5.50
CA LEU A 299 7.70 -9.93 5.22
C LEU A 299 8.93 -10.81 4.93
N MET A 300 9.90 -10.35 4.15
CA MET A 300 11.10 -11.13 3.88
C MET A 300 11.94 -11.41 5.13
N LEU A 301 12.05 -10.44 6.05
CA LEU A 301 12.73 -10.64 7.33
C LEU A 301 11.94 -11.58 8.25
N LEU A 302 10.62 -11.43 8.29
CA LEU A 302 9.73 -12.28 9.07
C LEU A 302 9.74 -13.72 8.56
N GLY A 303 9.61 -13.94 7.25
CA GLY A 303 9.70 -15.27 6.65
C GLY A 303 11.07 -15.92 6.87
N GLN A 304 12.16 -15.16 6.83
CA GLN A 304 13.47 -15.67 7.25
C GLN A 304 13.46 -16.10 8.72
N ALA A 305 12.92 -15.26 9.61
CA ALA A 305 12.79 -15.58 11.02
C ALA A 305 11.91 -16.82 11.25
N MET A 306 10.87 -17.04 10.46
CA MET A 306 10.06 -18.27 10.54
C MET A 306 10.76 -19.50 9.95
N GLY A 307 11.83 -19.34 9.19
CA GLY A 307 12.48 -20.45 8.48
C GLY A 307 11.75 -20.86 7.21
N LEU A 308 11.03 -19.94 6.58
CA LEU A 308 10.39 -20.16 5.29
C LEU A 308 11.36 -19.93 4.14
N GLY A 309 11.11 -20.63 3.03
CA GLY A 309 11.55 -20.19 1.71
C GLY A 309 10.83 -18.91 1.32
N GLY A 310 11.51 -18.01 0.61
CA GLY A 310 10.97 -16.70 0.29
C GLY A 310 11.68 -16.05 -0.89
N TRP A 311 10.92 -15.44 -1.80
CA TRP A 311 11.49 -14.66 -2.90
C TRP A 311 10.54 -13.59 -3.41
N ILE A 312 11.13 -12.47 -3.82
CA ILE A 312 10.44 -11.42 -4.54
C ILE A 312 10.75 -11.57 -6.04
N HIS A 313 9.74 -11.57 -6.88
CA HIS A 313 9.89 -11.76 -8.33
C HIS A 313 8.81 -11.02 -9.11
N GLY A 314 9.02 -10.89 -10.43
CA GLY A 314 8.07 -10.24 -11.34
C GLY A 314 6.73 -11.01 -11.44
N SER A 315 5.63 -10.27 -11.40
CA SER A 315 4.27 -10.77 -11.45
C SER A 315 3.77 -11.05 -12.87
N VAL A 316 2.57 -11.61 -12.98
CA VAL A 316 1.72 -11.35 -14.15
C VAL A 316 1.54 -9.84 -14.29
N PHE A 317 1.91 -9.29 -15.45
CA PHE A 317 1.97 -7.85 -15.64
C PHE A 317 0.58 -7.25 -15.87
N PRO A 318 0.32 -5.99 -15.44
CA PRO A 318 -0.78 -5.20 -15.97
C PRO A 318 -0.72 -5.11 -17.51
N PRO A 319 -1.87 -5.17 -18.21
CA PRO A 319 -3.23 -5.20 -17.66
C PRO A 319 -3.77 -6.60 -17.36
N TYR A 320 -3.02 -7.68 -17.60
CA TYR A 320 -3.53 -9.06 -17.53
C TYR A 320 -3.98 -9.44 -16.12
N ILE A 321 -3.19 -9.09 -15.10
CA ILE A 321 -3.46 -9.40 -13.69
C ILE A 321 -4.85 -8.94 -13.21
N TRP A 322 -5.37 -7.86 -13.80
CA TRP A 322 -6.67 -7.28 -13.44
C TRP A 322 -7.84 -8.07 -14.01
N GLN A 323 -7.64 -8.81 -15.10
CA GLN A 323 -8.71 -9.33 -15.95
C GLN A 323 -9.09 -10.76 -15.60
N GLN A 324 -10.35 -11.08 -15.86
CA GLN A 324 -10.87 -12.45 -15.91
C GLN A 324 -11.52 -12.66 -17.28
N ASP A 325 -11.14 -13.72 -17.97
CA ASP A 325 -11.63 -14.08 -19.30
C ASP A 325 -11.50 -15.59 -19.50
N GLU A 326 -12.59 -16.33 -19.27
CA GLU A 326 -12.62 -17.79 -19.38
C GLU A 326 -12.27 -18.27 -20.80
N ALA A 327 -12.67 -17.52 -21.84
CA ALA A 327 -12.42 -17.89 -23.22
C ALA A 327 -10.92 -17.85 -23.57
N LYS A 328 -10.14 -17.03 -22.85
CA LYS A 328 -8.67 -16.96 -22.96
C LYS A 328 -7.96 -17.78 -21.88
N GLY A 329 -8.69 -18.40 -20.97
CA GLY A 329 -8.12 -19.08 -19.79
C GLY A 329 -7.44 -18.12 -18.82
N TRP A 330 -7.91 -16.88 -18.70
CA TRP A 330 -7.38 -15.88 -17.78
C TRP A 330 -8.21 -15.82 -16.51
N HIS A 331 -7.55 -15.99 -15.37
CA HIS A 331 -8.16 -15.86 -14.05
C HIS A 331 -7.33 -14.93 -13.17
N GLY A 332 -7.48 -13.62 -13.36
CA GLY A 332 -6.87 -12.59 -12.53
C GLY A 332 -7.76 -12.14 -11.36
N LEU A 333 -7.50 -10.94 -10.87
CA LEU A 333 -8.15 -10.39 -9.68
C LEU A 333 -9.59 -9.93 -9.89
N GLY A 334 -10.05 -9.79 -11.13
CA GLY A 334 -11.45 -9.43 -11.44
C GLY A 334 -11.77 -7.96 -11.21
N PHE A 335 -10.82 -7.06 -11.49
CA PHE A 335 -11.04 -5.62 -11.40
C PHE A 335 -11.91 -5.12 -12.55
N ARG A 336 -12.80 -4.19 -12.24
CA ARG A 336 -13.46 -3.34 -13.23
C ARG A 336 -12.43 -2.42 -13.88
N LEU A 337 -12.39 -2.42 -15.20
CA LEU A 337 -11.53 -1.55 -16.01
C LEU A 337 -12.35 -0.44 -16.67
N GLU A 338 -12.18 0.80 -16.22
CA GLU A 338 -12.83 1.96 -16.83
C GLU A 338 -12.07 2.40 -18.08
N GLN A 339 -12.81 2.65 -19.16
CA GLN A 339 -12.22 3.05 -20.43
C GLN A 339 -11.87 4.54 -20.41
N PRO A 340 -10.66 4.93 -20.82
CA PRO A 340 -10.27 6.33 -20.87
C PRO A 340 -11.06 7.07 -21.98
N LYS A 341 -11.12 8.39 -21.88
CA LYS A 341 -11.65 9.22 -22.97
C LYS A 341 -10.75 9.10 -24.20
N LYS A 342 -11.35 9.13 -25.39
CA LYS A 342 -10.57 9.19 -26.64
C LYS A 342 -9.91 10.56 -26.77
N HIS A 343 -8.59 10.58 -26.79
CA HIS A 343 -7.81 11.78 -27.02
C HIS A 343 -7.43 11.91 -28.51
N ARG A 344 -7.47 13.14 -29.04
CA ARG A 344 -7.06 13.43 -30.44
C ARG A 344 -5.55 13.21 -30.65
N ASN A 345 -4.76 13.49 -29.62
CA ASN A 345 -3.32 13.25 -29.60
C ASN A 345 -3.06 11.99 -28.78
N TRP A 346 -1.88 11.37 -28.93
CA TRP A 346 -1.43 10.23 -28.14
C TRP A 346 -1.20 10.67 -26.69
N PRO A 347 -2.15 10.41 -25.75
CA PRO A 347 -1.91 10.75 -24.36
C PRO A 347 -0.87 9.74 -23.80
N PRO A 348 -0.08 10.13 -22.79
CA PRO A 348 0.94 9.23 -22.23
C PRO A 348 0.31 7.94 -21.69
N VAL A 349 1.09 6.88 -21.57
CA VAL A 349 0.68 5.72 -20.75
C VAL A 349 0.87 6.10 -19.27
N PRO A 350 -0.08 5.79 -18.37
CA PRO A 350 -1.28 4.99 -18.58
C PRO A 350 -2.53 5.77 -19.00
N ALA A 351 -2.48 7.08 -19.23
CA ALA A 351 -3.65 7.90 -19.57
C ALA A 351 -4.44 7.39 -20.81
N SER A 352 -3.78 6.70 -21.74
CA SER A 352 -4.40 6.03 -22.91
C SER A 352 -4.99 4.65 -22.63
N GLN A 353 -4.74 4.06 -21.46
CA GLN A 353 -5.06 2.67 -21.12
C GLN A 353 -6.32 2.58 -20.24
N PRO A 354 -7.04 1.45 -20.27
CA PRO A 354 -8.08 1.14 -19.30
C PRO A 354 -7.55 1.24 -17.86
N ASN A 355 -8.35 1.83 -16.98
CA ASN A 355 -7.98 2.10 -15.59
C ASN A 355 -8.60 1.05 -14.66
N PRO A 356 -7.84 0.27 -13.88
CA PRO A 356 -8.40 -0.63 -12.86
C PRO A 356 -8.93 0.19 -11.69
N VAL A 357 -10.26 0.25 -11.53
CA VAL A 357 -10.94 1.15 -10.57
C VAL A 357 -11.47 0.46 -9.32
N GLY A 358 -11.51 -0.88 -9.28
CA GLY A 358 -11.94 -1.64 -8.11
C GLY A 358 -12.54 -3.01 -8.42
N ILE A 359 -12.93 -3.72 -7.37
CA ILE A 359 -13.72 -4.94 -7.36
C ILE A 359 -15.01 -4.63 -6.60
N ASP A 360 -16.16 -4.83 -7.25
CA ASP A 360 -17.48 -4.45 -6.74
C ASP A 360 -17.75 -5.02 -5.34
N GLY A 361 -18.09 -4.13 -4.39
CA GLY A 361 -18.40 -4.50 -3.01
C GLY A 361 -17.22 -5.01 -2.16
N ILE A 362 -16.02 -5.11 -2.73
CA ILE A 362 -14.83 -5.65 -2.06
C ILE A 362 -13.80 -4.53 -1.83
N LEU A 363 -13.37 -3.87 -2.92
CA LEU A 363 -12.32 -2.85 -2.91
C LEU A 363 -12.59 -1.83 -4.01
N GLU A 364 -13.00 -0.63 -3.64
CA GLU A 364 -13.53 0.38 -4.57
C GLU A 364 -12.73 1.68 -4.46
N GLY A 365 -12.22 2.18 -5.58
CA GLY A 365 -11.45 3.42 -5.61
C GLY A 365 -12.35 4.66 -5.56
N LEU A 366 -11.81 5.80 -5.11
CA LEU A 366 -12.49 7.09 -5.14
C LEU A 366 -12.48 7.72 -6.54
N THR A 367 -13.05 7.00 -7.50
CA THR A 367 -13.23 7.45 -8.88
C THR A 367 -14.49 6.80 -9.44
N PRO A 368 -15.18 7.43 -10.41
CA PRO A 368 -16.32 6.79 -11.04
C PRO A 368 -15.94 5.41 -11.61
N PRO A 369 -16.87 4.43 -11.53
CA PRO A 369 -18.29 4.59 -11.18
C PRO A 369 -18.60 4.45 -9.67
N TYR A 370 -17.61 4.25 -8.80
CA TYR A 370 -17.84 4.05 -7.36
C TYR A 370 -18.19 5.33 -6.59
N VAL A 371 -17.96 6.48 -7.23
CA VAL A 371 -18.47 7.78 -6.83
C VAL A 371 -19.17 8.44 -8.01
N SER A 372 -20.21 9.24 -7.73
CA SER A 372 -21.00 9.93 -8.75
C SER A 372 -20.26 11.10 -9.42
N SER A 373 -19.26 11.65 -8.73
CA SER A 373 -18.45 12.78 -9.19
C SER A 373 -17.11 12.83 -8.45
N MET A 374 -16.16 13.59 -9.00
CA MET A 374 -14.91 13.86 -8.26
C MET A 374 -15.12 14.85 -7.10
N ASP A 375 -16.22 15.59 -7.07
CA ASP A 375 -16.63 16.37 -5.89
C ASP A 375 -16.90 15.44 -4.70
N GLU A 376 -17.68 14.39 -4.93
CA GLU A 376 -17.97 13.37 -3.93
C GLU A 376 -16.68 12.67 -3.46
N ALA A 377 -15.75 12.37 -4.39
CA ALA A 377 -14.46 11.80 -4.04
C ALA A 377 -13.69 12.69 -3.04
N VAL A 378 -13.60 13.99 -3.31
CA VAL A 378 -12.94 14.95 -2.43
C VAL A 378 -13.65 15.04 -1.08
N ASP A 379 -14.98 15.13 -1.10
CA ASP A 379 -15.78 15.22 0.14
C ASP A 379 -15.60 13.97 1.01
N ARG A 380 -15.51 12.77 0.43
CA ARG A 380 -15.25 11.53 1.18
C ARG A 380 -13.87 11.52 1.85
N VAL A 381 -12.83 12.11 1.24
CA VAL A 381 -11.52 12.26 1.88
C VAL A 381 -11.59 13.20 3.09
N VAL A 382 -12.26 14.34 2.93
CA VAL A 382 -12.45 15.31 4.03
C VAL A 382 -13.26 14.67 5.17
N GLU A 383 -14.38 14.01 4.84
CA GLU A 383 -15.24 13.33 5.81
C GLU A 383 -14.50 12.21 6.55
N SER A 384 -13.72 11.38 5.84
CA SER A 384 -12.92 10.33 6.48
C SER A 384 -11.95 10.90 7.51
N LYS A 385 -11.39 12.10 7.29
CA LYS A 385 -10.43 12.70 8.23
C LYS A 385 -11.12 13.31 9.45
N TYR A 386 -12.28 13.95 9.26
CA TYR A 386 -12.86 14.83 10.27
C TYR A 386 -14.23 14.41 10.82
N SER A 387 -14.79 13.29 10.36
CA SER A 387 -16.00 12.71 10.94
C SER A 387 -15.75 12.07 12.30
N ALA A 388 -16.78 12.01 13.14
CA ALA A 388 -16.71 11.44 14.49
C ALA A 388 -16.40 9.94 14.51
N THR A 389 -16.60 9.24 13.40
CA THR A 389 -16.35 7.80 13.23
C THR A 389 -15.18 7.52 12.27
N GLY A 390 -14.52 8.57 11.79
CA GLY A 390 -13.40 8.46 10.86
C GLY A 390 -12.14 7.84 11.49
N PRO A 391 -11.19 7.34 10.69
CA PRO A 391 -9.94 6.76 11.17
C PRO A 391 -8.90 7.78 11.68
N ALA A 392 -9.21 9.08 11.67
CA ALA A 392 -8.26 10.14 11.99
C ALA A 392 -8.84 11.19 12.97
N TYR A 393 -8.68 12.48 12.65
CA TYR A 393 -8.80 13.60 13.58
C TYR A 393 -10.19 13.86 14.13
N GLY A 394 -11.24 13.51 13.39
CA GLY A 394 -12.63 13.73 13.84
C GLY A 394 -13.08 12.78 14.96
N ASN A 395 -12.48 11.60 15.06
CA ASN A 395 -12.81 10.62 16.07
C ASN A 395 -11.95 10.86 17.33
N GLU A 396 -12.52 11.56 18.31
CA GLU A 396 -11.80 11.93 19.53
C GLU A 396 -11.21 10.72 20.27
N ALA A 397 -11.90 9.58 20.29
CA ALA A 397 -11.42 8.38 20.97
C ALA A 397 -10.16 7.83 20.30
N VAL A 398 -10.13 7.81 18.97
CA VAL A 398 -8.96 7.37 18.20
C VAL A 398 -7.84 8.39 18.28
N TRP A 399 -8.14 9.65 17.99
CA TRP A 399 -7.16 10.72 17.88
C TRP A 399 -6.47 11.06 19.22
N SER A 400 -7.23 11.13 20.32
CA SER A 400 -6.69 11.56 21.62
C SER A 400 -6.03 10.44 22.42
N SER A 401 -6.18 9.18 21.99
CA SER A 401 -5.66 8.02 22.71
C SER A 401 -4.12 7.98 22.92
N PRO A 402 -3.25 8.54 22.06
CA PRO A 402 -1.81 8.58 22.35
C PRO A 402 -1.42 9.69 23.34
N TYR A 403 -2.33 10.61 23.67
CA TYR A 403 -2.04 11.73 24.57
C TYR A 403 -2.17 11.33 26.04
N ARG A 404 -1.22 11.79 26.86
CA ARG A 404 -1.31 11.67 28.32
C ARG A 404 -2.43 12.52 28.91
N SER A 405 -2.72 13.66 28.29
CA SER A 405 -3.75 14.62 28.70
C SER A 405 -4.73 14.86 27.57
N LYS A 406 -6.03 14.75 27.88
CA LYS A 406 -7.09 15.10 26.93
C LYS A 406 -7.11 16.60 26.62
N ASP A 407 -6.62 17.45 27.51
CA ASP A 407 -6.54 18.89 27.28
C ASP A 407 -5.43 19.22 26.27
N ASP A 408 -4.30 18.49 26.29
CA ASP A 408 -3.24 18.65 25.28
C ASP A 408 -3.73 18.21 23.90
N ALA A 409 -4.47 17.10 23.83
CA ALA A 409 -5.12 16.67 22.59
C ALA A 409 -6.12 17.74 22.11
N ARG A 410 -6.97 18.27 22.99
CA ARG A 410 -7.92 19.32 22.60
C ARG A 410 -7.20 20.57 22.08
N ALA A 411 -6.16 21.02 22.77
CA ALA A 411 -5.36 22.18 22.38
C ALA A 411 -4.68 21.99 21.01
N PHE A 412 -4.16 20.78 20.72
CA PHE A 412 -3.66 20.46 19.39
C PHE A 412 -4.76 20.58 18.35
N PHE A 413 -5.93 19.98 18.59
CA PHE A 413 -7.01 19.94 17.60
C PHE A 413 -7.60 21.34 17.33
N GLU A 414 -7.74 22.17 18.36
CA GLU A 414 -8.16 23.57 18.23
C GLU A 414 -7.16 24.42 17.44
N LYS A 415 -5.87 24.13 17.56
CA LYS A 415 -4.80 24.80 16.80
C LYS A 415 -4.65 24.22 15.38
N GLY A 416 -4.95 22.93 15.20
CA GLY A 416 -4.83 22.20 13.95
C GLY A 416 -5.80 22.75 12.93
N THR A 417 -5.29 23.24 11.81
CA THR A 417 -6.14 23.84 10.79
C THR A 417 -6.87 22.73 10.05
N LYS A 418 -8.19 22.86 9.89
CA LYS A 418 -8.92 22.04 8.92
C LYS A 418 -8.66 22.59 7.53
N PHE A 419 -8.82 21.75 6.52
CA PHE A 419 -8.84 22.20 5.13
C PHE A 419 -9.89 23.30 4.94
N GLY A 420 -9.47 24.43 4.38
CA GLY A 420 -10.36 25.57 4.13
C GLY A 420 -11.24 25.33 2.90
N ALA A 421 -12.30 26.12 2.80
CA ALA A 421 -13.28 25.98 1.73
C ALA A 421 -12.68 26.23 0.34
N GLU A 422 -11.70 27.12 0.22
CA GLU A 422 -11.05 27.43 -1.06
C GLU A 422 -10.10 26.31 -1.49
N GLU A 423 -9.35 25.72 -0.55
CA GLU A 423 -8.49 24.56 -0.81
C GLU A 423 -9.31 23.35 -1.30
N ILE A 424 -10.45 23.08 -0.64
CA ILE A 424 -11.38 22.02 -1.03
C ILE A 424 -11.96 22.31 -2.41
N ALA A 425 -12.45 23.53 -2.66
CA ALA A 425 -13.05 23.91 -3.94
C ALA A 425 -12.03 23.78 -5.10
N TYR A 426 -10.78 24.18 -4.89
CA TYR A 426 -9.77 24.05 -5.94
C TYR A 426 -9.31 22.59 -6.14
N THR A 427 -9.26 21.78 -5.08
CA THR A 427 -9.02 20.34 -5.20
C THR A 427 -10.11 19.68 -6.05
N LYS A 428 -11.38 20.01 -5.79
CA LYS A 428 -12.51 19.55 -6.61
C LYS A 428 -12.34 19.95 -8.06
N GLU A 429 -12.00 21.20 -8.34
CA GLU A 429 -11.73 21.66 -9.70
C GLU A 429 -10.60 20.87 -10.37
N ILE A 430 -9.50 20.58 -9.66
CA ILE A 430 -8.39 19.77 -10.18
C ILE A 430 -8.83 18.34 -10.49
N CYS A 431 -9.52 17.69 -9.57
CA CYS A 431 -9.95 16.29 -9.73
C CYS A 431 -10.99 16.15 -10.86
N ASN A 432 -11.96 17.07 -10.94
CA ASN A 432 -12.91 17.09 -12.06
C ASN A 432 -12.20 17.39 -13.38
N TYR A 433 -11.26 18.33 -13.43
CA TYR A 433 -10.48 18.58 -14.65
C TYR A 433 -9.78 17.31 -15.15
N ILE A 434 -9.15 16.55 -14.25
CA ILE A 434 -8.48 15.29 -14.56
C ILE A 434 -9.49 14.30 -15.16
N TRP A 435 -10.60 14.05 -14.46
CA TRP A 435 -11.63 13.13 -14.93
C TRP A 435 -12.26 13.57 -16.26
N ASP A 436 -12.62 14.84 -16.38
CA ASP A 436 -13.26 15.40 -17.57
C ASP A 436 -12.33 15.39 -18.78
N THR A 437 -11.02 15.51 -18.55
CA THR A 437 -10.03 15.46 -19.62
C THR A 437 -9.75 14.02 -20.02
N TYR A 438 -9.48 13.13 -19.07
CA TYR A 438 -8.88 11.82 -19.32
C TYR A 438 -9.86 10.64 -19.23
N GLY A 439 -11.03 10.81 -18.62
CA GLY A 439 -11.97 9.72 -18.33
C GLY A 439 -11.45 8.72 -17.31
N ARG A 440 -10.46 9.11 -16.52
CA ARG A 440 -9.85 8.31 -15.46
C ARG A 440 -9.26 9.22 -14.38
N PHE A 441 -9.18 8.71 -13.16
CA PHE A 441 -8.52 9.38 -12.05
C PHE A 441 -7.71 8.37 -11.23
N PRO A 442 -6.44 8.67 -10.92
CA PRO A 442 -5.64 9.77 -11.46
C PRO A 442 -5.35 9.63 -12.98
N ALA A 443 -4.82 10.68 -13.60
CA ALA A 443 -4.55 10.69 -15.05
C ALA A 443 -3.37 9.79 -15.45
N HIS A 444 -2.27 9.85 -14.70
CA HIS A 444 -0.96 9.31 -15.10
C HIS A 444 -0.44 8.18 -14.19
N VAL A 445 -1.34 7.62 -13.37
CA VAL A 445 -1.16 6.38 -12.64
C VAL A 445 -2.52 5.67 -12.61
N ASP A 446 -2.52 4.35 -12.47
CA ASP A 446 -3.75 3.58 -12.27
C ASP A 446 -4.40 3.91 -10.93
N ALA A 447 -5.73 3.91 -10.86
CA ALA A 447 -6.47 4.10 -9.62
C ALA A 447 -6.06 3.03 -8.59
N PHE A 448 -5.99 1.78 -9.04
CA PHE A 448 -5.27 0.73 -8.35
C PHE A 448 -3.98 0.37 -9.10
N TYR A 449 -2.86 0.84 -8.56
CA TYR A 449 -1.53 0.62 -9.10
C TYR A 449 -0.91 -0.65 -8.49
N THR A 450 -0.08 -1.34 -9.26
CA THR A 450 0.78 -2.40 -8.71
C THR A 450 2.24 -2.14 -9.09
N PRO A 451 3.19 -2.30 -8.16
CA PRO A 451 4.62 -2.20 -8.46
C PRO A 451 5.15 -3.37 -9.30
N GLY A 452 4.31 -4.36 -9.65
CA GLY A 452 4.67 -5.47 -10.54
C GLY A 452 5.56 -6.54 -9.90
N MET A 453 5.55 -6.62 -8.56
CA MET A 453 6.33 -7.58 -7.78
C MET A 453 5.41 -8.45 -6.93
N TRP A 454 5.72 -9.73 -6.83
CA TRP A 454 5.10 -10.71 -5.92
C TRP A 454 6.11 -11.13 -4.87
N LEU A 455 5.64 -11.47 -3.68
CA LEU A 455 6.45 -12.17 -2.69
C LEU A 455 5.80 -13.53 -2.42
N GLN A 456 6.53 -14.61 -2.68
CA GLN A 456 6.05 -15.96 -2.44
C GLN A 456 6.84 -16.63 -1.32
N PHE A 457 6.12 -17.26 -0.41
CA PHE A 457 6.64 -18.11 0.66
C PHE A 457 6.31 -19.58 0.41
N SER A 458 7.15 -20.46 0.95
CA SER A 458 6.96 -21.91 0.89
C SER A 458 7.82 -22.64 1.91
N HIS A 459 7.40 -23.83 2.31
CA HIS A 459 8.33 -24.84 2.82
C HIS A 459 9.32 -25.22 1.71
N LEU A 460 10.60 -25.39 2.03
CA LEU A 460 11.63 -25.69 1.02
C LEU A 460 11.70 -27.18 0.69
N GLU A 461 12.06 -27.48 -0.56
CA GLU A 461 12.52 -28.82 -0.95
C GLU A 461 13.93 -29.06 -0.40
N LEU A 462 14.03 -29.49 0.87
CA LEU A 462 15.34 -29.61 1.54
C LEU A 462 16.30 -30.57 0.82
N GLU A 463 15.80 -31.63 0.17
CA GLU A 463 16.63 -32.55 -0.62
C GLU A 463 17.36 -31.87 -1.78
N TYR A 464 16.73 -30.89 -2.43
CA TYR A 464 17.38 -30.04 -3.42
C TYR A 464 18.49 -29.19 -2.79
N TYR A 465 18.22 -28.57 -1.65
CA TYR A 465 19.18 -27.70 -0.98
C TYR A 465 20.38 -28.46 -0.42
N ASP A 466 20.15 -29.62 0.21
CA ASP A 466 21.18 -30.52 0.75
C ASP A 466 22.13 -31.05 -0.33
N ARG A 467 21.60 -31.28 -1.54
CA ARG A 467 22.41 -31.78 -2.66
C ARG A 467 23.32 -30.72 -3.25
N PHE A 468 22.87 -29.46 -3.32
CA PHE A 468 23.50 -28.46 -4.18
C PHE A 468 24.10 -27.25 -3.46
N PHE A 469 23.73 -27.00 -2.21
CA PHE A 469 24.13 -25.79 -1.48
C PHE A 469 24.81 -26.10 -0.15
N ASP A 470 25.59 -25.14 0.34
CA ASP A 470 26.20 -25.22 1.66
C ASP A 470 25.11 -25.12 2.75
N PRO A 471 25.01 -26.08 3.70
CA PRO A 471 24.03 -26.07 4.78
C PRO A 471 23.97 -24.77 5.59
N ARG A 472 25.10 -24.03 5.68
CA ARG A 472 25.15 -22.73 6.34
C ARG A 472 24.24 -21.68 5.70
N GLN A 473 23.78 -21.89 4.47
CA GLN A 473 22.91 -20.98 3.75
C GLN A 473 21.42 -21.18 4.03
N TYR A 474 21.01 -22.23 4.72
CA TYR A 474 19.59 -22.52 4.98
C TYR A 474 19.36 -23.19 6.33
N THR A 475 20.25 -22.98 7.31
CA THR A 475 20.15 -23.53 8.67
C THR A 475 18.79 -23.25 9.32
N ARG A 476 18.25 -22.04 9.12
CA ARG A 476 16.96 -21.64 9.67
C ARG A 476 15.80 -22.41 9.02
N GLN A 477 15.87 -22.61 7.71
CA GLN A 477 14.88 -23.40 6.96
C GLN A 477 14.98 -24.90 7.28
N ALA A 478 16.17 -25.45 7.47
CA ALA A 478 16.37 -26.83 7.88
C ALA A 478 15.81 -27.14 9.29
N ALA A 479 15.69 -26.12 10.15
CA ALA A 479 15.11 -26.24 11.47
C ALA A 479 13.58 -26.08 11.49
N HIS A 480 12.96 -25.68 10.37
CA HIS A 480 11.58 -25.23 10.31
C HIS A 480 10.59 -26.32 10.77
N ASP A 481 10.57 -27.49 10.12
CA ASP A 481 9.61 -28.56 10.44
C ASP A 481 9.65 -28.97 11.91
N ARG A 482 10.85 -29.06 12.51
CA ARG A 482 11.00 -29.40 13.93
C ARG A 482 10.43 -28.32 14.88
N LEU A 483 10.45 -27.06 14.46
CA LEU A 483 9.96 -25.93 15.26
C LEU A 483 8.45 -25.74 15.08
N TRP A 484 7.98 -25.80 13.84
CA TRP A 484 6.62 -25.43 13.42
C TRP A 484 5.66 -26.61 13.34
N HIS A 485 6.17 -27.83 13.20
CA HIS A 485 5.39 -29.06 13.06
C HIS A 485 5.96 -30.19 13.97
N PRO A 486 6.07 -29.96 15.30
CA PRO A 486 6.73 -30.85 16.25
C PRO A 486 6.01 -32.18 16.51
#